data_AF-A0A7D8UZA8-F1
#
_entry.id   AF-A0A7D8UZA8-F1
#
_cell.length_a   1.000
_cell.length_b   1.000
_cell.length_c   1.000
_cell.angle_alpha   90.00
_cell.angle_beta   90.00
_cell.angle_gamma   90.00
#
_symmetry.space_group_name_H-M   'P 1'
#
loop_
_entity.id
_entity.type
_entity.pdbx_description
1 polymer ?
#
loop_
_entity_poly.entity_id
_entity_poly.type
_entity_poly.pdbx_seq_one_letter_code
_entity_poly.pdbx_strand_id
1 'polypeptide(L)'
;MATVGAARKAAKVPYPNFYVSDAEAKADQNKYKYNCAQRAHGNTLENVPSVIALFGFLSIFHPVVATSAVVVWCIGRVFYTVRGVVGPPVPRPLSPVPCPPFKLTLPAAPVRRRQPGQP
;
A
#
# COMPACT_ATOMS: atom_id res chain seq x y z
N MET A 1 0.91 -0.99 -11.31
CA MET A 1 0.19 -2.23 -11.68
C MET A 1 1.12 -3.46 -11.78
N ALA A 2 2.35 -3.35 -12.30
CA ALA A 2 3.29 -4.49 -12.39
C ALA A 2 3.71 -5.13 -11.05
N THR A 3 3.58 -4.41 -9.93
CA THR A 3 3.94 -4.88 -8.58
C THR A 3 3.09 -6.05 -8.08
N VAL A 4 1.82 -6.12 -8.49
CA VAL A 4 0.91 -7.21 -8.09
C VAL A 4 1.34 -8.54 -8.71
N GLY A 5 1.71 -8.54 -9.99
CA GLY A 5 2.19 -9.73 -10.69
C GLY A 5 3.51 -10.26 -10.12
N ALA A 6 4.45 -9.35 -9.80
CA ALA A 6 5.70 -9.70 -9.16
C ALA A 6 5.48 -10.26 -7.73
N ALA A 7 4.63 -9.60 -6.94
CA ALA A 7 4.28 -10.05 -5.59
C ALA A 7 3.56 -11.41 -5.61
N ARG A 8 2.74 -11.66 -6.63
CA ARG A 8 2.04 -12.94 -6.83
C ARG A 8 2.99 -14.10 -7.09
N LYS A 9 4.00 -13.87 -7.95
CA LYS A 9 5.06 -14.86 -8.23
C LYS A 9 5.87 -15.16 -6.97
N ALA A 10 6.17 -14.14 -6.15
CA ALA A 10 6.87 -14.30 -4.88
C ALA A 10 6.03 -15.04 -3.82
N ALA A 11 4.71 -14.84 -3.80
CA ALA A 11 3.79 -15.47 -2.86
C ALA A 11 3.26 -16.85 -3.30
N LYS A 12 3.60 -17.30 -4.53
CA LYS A 12 3.16 -18.58 -5.13
C LYS A 12 1.64 -18.83 -5.00
N VAL A 13 0.84 -17.79 -5.18
CA VAL A 13 -0.63 -17.88 -5.06
C VAL A 13 -1.20 -18.50 -6.35
N PRO A 14 -1.87 -19.68 -6.29
CA PRO A 14 -2.44 -20.32 -7.48
C PRO A 14 -3.60 -19.49 -8.05
N TYR A 15 -3.75 -19.48 -9.38
CA TYR A 15 -5.03 -19.06 -9.97
C TYR A 15 -6.09 -20.12 -9.60
N PRO A 16 -7.35 -19.76 -9.33
CA PRO A 16 -8.03 -18.47 -9.55
C PRO A 16 -8.05 -17.52 -8.33
N ASN A 17 -7.30 -17.81 -7.26
CA ASN A 17 -7.47 -17.08 -6.01
C ASN A 17 -6.90 -15.65 -6.06
N PHE A 18 -7.77 -14.65 -5.83
CA PHE A 18 -7.40 -13.24 -5.93
C PHE A 18 -6.76 -12.71 -4.64
N TYR A 19 -7.24 -13.16 -3.47
CA TYR A 19 -6.69 -12.84 -2.15
C TYR A 19 -6.29 -14.12 -1.40
N VAL A 20 -5.23 -14.03 -0.61
CA VAL A 20 -4.86 -15.10 0.33
C VAL A 20 -5.72 -14.98 1.60
N SER A 21 -6.09 -16.10 2.22
CA SER A 21 -6.79 -16.10 3.51
C SER A 21 -6.00 -15.36 4.60
N ASP A 22 -6.69 -14.73 5.55
CA ASP A 22 -6.05 -13.96 6.63
C ASP A 22 -5.17 -14.84 7.55
N ALA A 23 -5.45 -16.14 7.63
CA ALA A 23 -4.65 -17.09 8.38
C ALA A 23 -3.29 -17.34 7.71
N GLU A 24 -3.29 -17.55 6.40
CA GLU A 24 -2.07 -17.76 5.61
C GLU A 24 -1.27 -16.46 5.40
N ALA A 25 -1.94 -15.31 5.34
CA ALA A 25 -1.29 -14.01 5.28
C ALA A 25 -0.55 -13.66 6.58
N LYS A 26 -0.98 -14.19 7.74
CA LYS A 26 -0.24 -14.02 9.01
C LYS A 26 0.95 -14.96 9.14
N ALA A 27 0.89 -16.13 8.51
CA ALA A 27 1.98 -17.11 8.50
C ALA A 27 3.12 -16.70 7.55
N ASP A 28 2.80 -16.16 6.37
CA ASP A 28 3.78 -15.85 5.32
C ASP A 28 3.83 -14.35 4.99
N GLN A 29 4.99 -13.73 5.22
CA GLN A 29 5.19 -12.30 4.92
C GLN A 29 4.99 -11.94 3.44
N ASN A 30 5.33 -12.86 2.53
CA ASN A 30 5.16 -12.64 1.09
C ASN A 30 3.68 -12.63 0.68
N LYS A 31 2.86 -13.47 1.31
CA LYS A 31 1.40 -13.52 1.07
C LYS A 31 0.71 -12.27 1.64
N TYR A 32 1.17 -11.77 2.80
CA TYR A 32 0.72 -10.49 3.34
C TYR A 32 1.00 -9.30 2.39
N LYS A 33 2.22 -9.23 1.85
CA LYS A 33 2.62 -8.20 0.88
C LYS A 33 1.79 -8.27 -0.41
N TYR A 34 1.45 -9.48 -0.86
CA TYR A 34 0.56 -9.67 -2.01
C TYR A 34 -0.85 -9.12 -1.75
N ASN A 35 -1.47 -9.43 -0.61
CA ASN A 35 -2.78 -8.88 -0.25
C ASN A 35 -2.75 -7.34 -0.13
N CYS A 36 -1.67 -6.79 0.43
CA CYS A 36 -1.45 -5.35 0.50
C CYS A 36 -1.33 -4.70 -0.88
N ALA A 37 -0.55 -5.31 -1.79
CA ALA A 37 -0.41 -4.85 -3.16
C ALA A 37 -1.76 -4.89 -3.92
N GLN A 38 -2.55 -5.94 -3.72
CA GLN A 38 -3.89 -6.07 -4.31
C GLN A 38 -4.84 -4.98 -3.82
N ARG A 39 -4.84 -4.67 -2.52
CA ARG A 39 -5.72 -3.61 -1.98
C ARG A 39 -5.29 -2.21 -2.41
N ALA A 40 -3.99 -1.95 -2.50
CA ALA A 40 -3.46 -0.70 -3.05
C ALA A 40 -3.82 -0.53 -4.54
N HIS A 41 -3.82 -1.63 -5.29
CA HIS A 41 -4.28 -1.66 -6.67
C HIS A 41 -5.77 -1.33 -6.80
N GLY A 42 -6.62 -1.97 -5.99
CA GLY A 42 -8.06 -1.69 -5.94
C GLY A 42 -8.37 -0.22 -5.62
N ASN A 43 -7.73 0.35 -4.59
CA ASN A 43 -7.90 1.76 -4.24
C ASN A 43 -7.48 2.71 -5.37
N THR A 44 -6.50 2.32 -6.19
CA THR A 44 -6.11 3.14 -7.34
C THR A 44 -7.20 3.07 -8.42
N LEU A 45 -7.74 1.89 -8.72
CA LEU A 45 -8.82 1.73 -9.70
C LEU A 45 -10.10 2.49 -9.31
N GLU A 46 -10.41 2.60 -8.02
CA GLU A 46 -11.57 3.37 -7.53
C GLU A 46 -11.38 4.88 -7.72
N ASN A 47 -10.15 5.39 -7.63
CA ASN A 47 -9.86 6.84 -7.68
C ASN A 47 -9.47 7.34 -9.07
N VAL A 48 -8.86 6.49 -9.90
CA VAL A 48 -8.45 6.82 -11.28
C VAL A 48 -9.56 7.45 -12.13
N PRO A 49 -10.79 6.92 -12.19
CA PRO A 49 -11.82 7.48 -13.07
C PRO A 49 -12.17 8.93 -12.69
N SER A 50 -12.29 9.23 -11.38
CA SER A 50 -12.56 10.59 -10.91
C SER A 50 -11.41 11.55 -11.23
N VAL A 51 -10.16 11.11 -11.08
CA VAL A 51 -8.98 11.93 -11.38
C VAL A 51 -8.86 12.21 -12.87
N ILE A 52 -9.11 11.22 -13.73
CA ILE A 52 -9.08 11.39 -15.19
C ILE A 52 -10.21 12.32 -15.65
N ALA A 53 -11.42 12.18 -15.09
CA ALA A 53 -12.55 13.05 -15.43
C ALA A 53 -12.25 14.52 -15.09
N LEU A 54 -11.72 14.77 -13.89
CA LEU A 54 -11.31 16.12 -13.47
C LEU A 54 -10.17 16.65 -14.35
N PHE A 55 -9.14 15.85 -14.62
CA PHE A 55 -8.04 16.25 -15.48
C PHE A 55 -8.52 16.62 -16.89
N GLY A 56 -9.38 15.81 -17.51
CA GLY A 56 -9.92 16.08 -18.84
C GLY A 56 -10.74 17.38 -18.90
N PHE A 57 -11.51 17.68 -17.86
CA PHE A 57 -12.24 18.95 -17.75
C PHE A 57 -11.29 20.14 -17.57
N LEU A 58 -10.34 20.04 -16.64
CA LEU A 58 -9.40 21.13 -16.33
C LEU A 58 -8.38 21.38 -17.44
N SER A 59 -7.99 20.36 -18.20
CA SER A 59 -6.97 20.49 -19.26
C SER A 59 -7.44 21.34 -20.43
N ILE A 60 -8.75 21.46 -20.66
CA ILE A 60 -9.33 22.28 -21.73
C ILE A 60 -9.16 23.77 -21.42
N PHE A 61 -9.30 24.17 -20.15
CA PHE A 61 -9.23 25.58 -19.74
C PHE A 61 -7.84 26.00 -19.25
N HIS A 62 -7.16 25.13 -18.50
CA HIS A 62 -5.87 25.44 -17.85
C HIS A 62 -4.91 24.25 -17.92
N PRO A 63 -4.28 24.00 -19.08
CA PRO A 63 -3.46 22.81 -19.31
C PRO A 63 -2.27 22.70 -18.35
N VAL A 64 -1.58 23.80 -18.07
CA VAL A 64 -0.39 23.80 -17.18
C VAL A 64 -0.76 23.40 -15.75
N VAL A 65 -1.87 23.94 -15.24
CA VAL A 65 -2.35 23.64 -13.89
C VAL A 65 -2.82 22.18 -13.81
N ALA A 66 -3.60 21.73 -14.79
CA ALA A 66 -4.09 20.37 -14.88
C ALA A 66 -2.94 19.35 -14.90
N THR A 67 -1.90 19.59 -15.72
CA THR A 67 -0.73 18.70 -15.80
C THR A 67 0.04 18.66 -14.49
N SER A 68 0.28 19.81 -13.85
CA SER A 68 0.96 19.86 -12.55
C SER A 68 0.22 19.06 -11.46
N ALA A 69 -1.12 19.17 -11.40
CA ALA A 69 -1.94 18.46 -10.43
C ALA A 69 -1.90 16.94 -10.62
N VAL A 70 -1.96 16.46 -11.86
CA VAL A 70 -1.84 15.02 -12.16
C VAL A 70 -0.44 14.49 -11.87
N VAL A 71 0.62 15.26 -12.15
CA VAL A 71 1.99 14.88 -11.80
C VAL A 71 2.15 14.71 -10.29
N VAL A 72 1.66 15.67 -9.50
CA VAL A 72 1.69 15.59 -8.03
C VAL A 72 0.92 14.36 -7.54
N TRP A 73 -0.25 14.08 -8.11
CA TRP A 73 -1.04 12.90 -7.77
C TRP A 73 -0.31 11.58 -8.11
N CYS A 74 0.32 11.50 -9.29
CA CYS A 74 1.13 10.34 -9.70
C CYS A 74 2.28 10.08 -8.72
N ILE A 75 3.01 11.13 -8.31
CA ILE A 75 4.10 11.03 -7.33
C ILE A 75 3.55 10.48 -5.99
N GLY A 76 2.44 11.04 -5.50
CA GLY A 76 1.79 10.56 -4.28
C GLY A 76 1.43 9.07 -4.33
N ARG A 77 1.00 8.57 -5.50
CA ARG A 77 0.67 7.15 -5.70
C ARG A 77 1.90 6.24 -5.74
N VAL A 78 3.03 6.71 -6.30
CA VAL A 78 4.29 5.97 -6.24
C VAL A 78 4.70 5.76 -4.78
N PHE A 79 4.68 6.82 -3.96
CA PHE A 79 5.00 6.71 -2.54
C PHE A 79 4.02 5.82 -1.76
N TYR A 80 2.72 5.88 -2.08
CA TYR A 80 1.71 5.03 -1.46
C TYR A 80 1.93 3.53 -1.71
N THR A 81 2.33 3.15 -2.93
CA THR A 81 2.48 1.75 -3.34
C THR A 81 3.81 1.12 -2.90
N VAL A 82 4.92 1.86 -2.99
CA VAL A 82 6.26 1.40 -2.54
C VAL A 82 6.24 1.01 -1.05
N ARG A 83 5.47 1.76 -0.26
CA ARG A 83 5.37 1.57 1.18
C ARG A 83 4.68 0.27 1.63
N GLY A 84 3.74 -0.24 0.84
CA GLY A 84 3.06 -1.51 1.13
C GLY A 84 3.93 -2.75 0.90
N VAL A 85 5.04 -2.61 0.15
CA VAL A 85 5.92 -3.72 -0.23
C VAL A 85 7.14 -3.85 0.70
N VAL A 86 7.59 -2.74 1.30
CA VAL A 86 8.84 -2.66 2.09
C VAL A 86 8.62 -2.82 3.61
N GLY A 87 7.46 -2.47 4.16
CA GLY A 87 7.25 -2.43 5.62
C GLY A 87 7.19 -3.80 6.32
N PRO A 88 7.68 -3.91 7.58
CA PRO A 88 7.49 -5.11 8.40
C PRO A 88 6.02 -5.30 8.81
N PRO A 89 5.55 -6.55 8.99
CA PRO A 89 4.19 -6.83 9.43
C PRO A 89 4.01 -6.37 10.89
N VAL A 90 3.09 -5.44 11.12
CA VAL A 90 2.66 -5.07 12.47
C VAL A 90 1.61 -6.07 12.95
N PRO A 91 1.73 -6.67 14.16
CA PRO A 91 0.68 -7.48 14.75
C PRO A 91 -0.57 -6.60 14.94
N ARG A 92 -1.70 -6.98 14.35
CA ARG A 92 -2.94 -6.23 14.48
C ARG A 92 -4.08 -7.14 14.92
N PRO A 93 -4.78 -6.82 16.03
CA PRO A 93 -6.10 -7.36 16.30
C PRO A 93 -7.12 -6.60 15.42
N LEU A 94 -7.85 -7.33 14.59
CA LEU A 94 -9.09 -6.92 13.93
C LEU A 94 -9.15 -5.51 13.27
N SER A 95 -8.54 -5.31 12.11
CA SER A 95 -8.94 -4.23 11.18
C SER A 95 -8.63 -4.62 9.72
N PRO A 96 -9.52 -4.31 8.75
CA PRO A 96 -9.38 -4.68 7.33
C PRO A 96 -8.37 -3.77 6.59
N VAL A 97 -7.14 -3.78 7.10
CA VAL A 97 -5.84 -3.29 6.59
C VAL A 97 -5.78 -1.94 5.85
N PRO A 98 -5.17 -0.90 6.48
CA PRO A 98 -4.34 0.08 5.79
C PRO A 98 -2.90 -0.47 5.70
N CYS A 99 -2.28 -0.38 4.53
CA CYS A 99 -0.83 -0.50 4.39
C CYS A 99 -0.17 0.59 5.26
N PRO A 100 0.90 0.28 6.03
CA PRO A 100 1.41 1.21 7.03
C PRO A 100 1.77 2.57 6.40
N PRO A 101 1.44 3.72 7.04
CA PRO A 101 1.92 5.03 6.62
C PRO A 101 3.42 5.20 6.80
N PHE A 102 4.02 6.14 6.06
CA PHE A 102 5.45 6.34 5.95
C PHE A 102 5.90 6.85 7.31
N LYS A 103 6.41 5.94 8.15
CA LYS A 103 7.30 6.36 9.20
C LYS A 103 8.58 6.76 8.49
N LEU A 104 8.70 8.06 8.20
CA LEU A 104 9.98 8.73 8.11
C LEU A 104 10.74 8.26 9.35
N THR A 105 11.63 7.28 9.19
CA THR A 105 12.39 6.76 10.31
C THR A 105 13.47 7.79 10.55
N LEU A 106 13.11 8.87 11.26
CA LEU A 106 14.06 9.52 12.13
C LEU A 106 14.59 8.38 13.05
N PRO A 107 15.90 8.19 13.18
CA PRO A 107 16.45 7.09 13.96
C PRO A 107 15.97 7.20 15.41
N ALA A 108 14.95 6.41 15.76
CA ALA A 108 14.47 6.34 17.12
C ALA A 108 15.47 5.47 17.91
N ALA A 109 16.20 6.15 18.79
CA ALA A 109 17.10 5.59 19.79
C ALA A 109 16.50 4.36 20.52
N PRO A 110 17.33 3.43 21.01
CA PRO A 110 16.85 2.21 21.63
C PRO A 110 16.13 2.52 22.96
N VAL A 111 14.80 2.49 22.94
CA VAL A 111 13.98 2.50 24.15
C VAL A 111 14.05 1.11 24.79
N ARG A 112 14.99 0.97 25.73
CA ARG A 112 15.11 -0.17 26.66
C ARG A 112 13.88 -0.21 27.56
N ARG A 113 12.87 -1.03 27.23
CA ARG A 113 11.75 -1.30 28.14
C ARG A 113 12.22 -2.21 29.28
N ARG A 114 12.35 -1.66 30.51
CA ARG A 114 12.36 -2.43 31.76
C ARG A 114 11.04 -3.20 31.87
N GLN A 115 11.07 -4.51 32.09
CA GLN A 115 9.91 -5.24 32.61
C GLN A 115 9.81 -5.00 34.12
N PRO A 116 8.68 -4.53 34.67
CA PRO A 116 8.44 -4.58 36.09
C PRO A 116 7.73 -5.89 36.47
N GLY A 117 8.36 -6.60 37.41
CA GLY A 117 7.85 -7.58 38.37
C GLY A 117 6.50 -8.26 38.14
N GLN A 118 6.55 -9.58 38.06
CA GLN A 118 5.43 -10.50 38.22
C GLN A 118 5.55 -11.13 39.62
N PRO A 119 4.53 -11.06 40.51
CA PRO A 119 4.43 -11.94 41.67
C PRO A 119 4.06 -13.36 41.26
#